data_AF-A0A534A6I9-F1
#
_entry.id   AF-A0A534A6I9-F1
#
_cell.length_a   1.000
_cell.length_b   1.000
_cell.length_c   1.000
_cell.angle_alpha   90.00
_cell.angle_beta   90.00
_cell.angle_gamma   90.00
#
_symmetry.space_group_name_H-M   'P 1'
#
loop_
_entity.id
_entity.type
_entity.pdbx_description
1 polymer ?
#
loop_
_entity_poly.entity_id
_entity_poly.type
_entity_poly.pdbx_seq_one_letter_code
_entity_poly.pdbx_strand_id
1 'polypeptide(L)'
;MLEPVTPVRILEASGARARRGGTAAAPDELPDLLLIERARAREERAIEALIRRYSRRMFRVACSVLLDEDAAESAVQEAHLAAFGDLNRYAPAGKFSCWLTRLAFNQARSLRASARSGPLAAPRQAAQAAAPAPGEAQERRELEHAIGSLPEVFRTVFVLRVVEGVSGIETAASLGVHDTTVRTRMYRAQRRLAPDMARRVRAASGFLELSTERLDRIVHCVLGQLPHGSILTISASTP
;
A
#
# COMPACT_ATOMS: atom_id res chain seq x y z
N MET A 1 24.10 22.77 -57.29
CA MET A 1 22.80 22.23 -57.73
C MET A 1 22.23 21.49 -56.53
N LEU A 2 21.69 22.10 -55.47
CA LEU A 2 20.54 23.02 -55.32
C LEU A 2 19.25 22.46 -55.95
N GLU A 3 18.69 21.43 -55.30
CA GLU A 3 17.27 21.06 -55.42
C GLU A 3 16.45 21.89 -54.42
N PRO A 4 15.27 22.41 -54.80
CA PRO A 4 14.51 23.38 -54.02
C PRO A 4 13.65 22.77 -52.90
N VAL A 5 13.54 23.53 -51.81
CA VAL A 5 12.74 23.30 -50.61
C VAL A 5 11.24 23.45 -50.92
N THR A 6 10.45 22.40 -50.68
CA THR A 6 8.99 22.46 -50.71
C THR A 6 8.46 23.20 -49.47
N PRO A 7 7.54 24.17 -49.58
CA PRO A 7 7.04 24.89 -48.41
C PRO A 7 6.07 24.02 -47.59
N VAL A 8 6.33 23.96 -46.28
CA VAL A 8 5.39 23.43 -45.29
C VAL A 8 4.19 24.38 -45.24
N ARG A 9 3.02 23.87 -45.62
CA ARG A 9 1.73 24.55 -45.47
C ARG A 9 1.48 24.85 -43.99
N ILE A 10 1.49 26.13 -43.64
CA ILE A 10 0.88 26.63 -42.41
C ILE A 10 -0.63 26.44 -42.55
N LEU A 11 -1.18 25.44 -41.87
CA LEU A 11 -2.62 25.35 -41.67
C LEU A 11 -2.93 26.12 -40.38
N GLU A 12 -3.42 27.34 -40.55
CA GLU A 12 -4.13 28.09 -39.52
C GLU A 12 -5.33 27.27 -39.04
N ALA A 13 -5.22 26.69 -37.85
CA ALA A 13 -6.36 26.13 -37.14
C ALA A 13 -6.98 27.24 -36.27
N SER A 14 -7.94 27.91 -36.91
CA SER A 14 -9.16 28.51 -36.38
C SER A 14 -9.46 28.23 -34.90
N GLY A 15 -9.74 29.32 -34.18
CA GLY A 15 -9.97 29.37 -32.74
C GLY A 15 -11.07 28.45 -32.24
N ALA A 16 -10.68 27.55 -31.33
CA ALA A 16 -11.58 26.82 -30.45
C ALA A 16 -11.45 27.38 -29.02
N ARG A 17 -12.24 28.43 -28.77
CA ARG A 17 -12.94 28.74 -27.51
C ARG A 17 -12.27 28.22 -26.23
N ALA A 18 -11.54 29.12 -25.57
CA ALA A 18 -11.07 28.96 -24.19
C ALA A 18 -12.22 28.53 -23.27
N ARG A 19 -12.28 27.23 -22.94
CA ARG A 19 -13.06 26.73 -21.81
C ARG A 19 -12.29 27.10 -20.54
N ARG A 20 -12.64 28.26 -19.98
CA ARG A 20 -12.41 28.58 -18.57
C ARG A 20 -13.18 27.56 -17.73
N GLY A 21 -12.43 26.65 -17.14
CA GLY A 21 -12.91 25.58 -16.27
C GLY A 21 -11.69 24.75 -15.93
N GLY A 22 -10.81 25.30 -15.10
CA GLY A 22 -9.67 24.56 -14.57
C GLY A 22 -10.20 23.43 -13.71
N THR A 23 -10.40 22.25 -14.29
CA THR A 23 -10.57 21.02 -13.54
C THR A 23 -9.22 20.78 -12.86
N ALA A 24 -9.08 21.24 -11.62
CA ALA A 24 -7.95 20.83 -10.79
C ALA A 24 -7.92 19.30 -10.83
N ALA A 25 -6.79 18.73 -11.27
CA ALA A 25 -6.64 17.27 -11.36
C ALA A 25 -7.09 16.64 -10.04
N ALA A 26 -7.87 15.56 -10.13
CA ALA A 26 -8.33 14.86 -8.94
C ALA A 26 -7.09 14.50 -8.09
N PRO A 27 -7.13 14.61 -6.75
CA PRO A 27 -5.97 14.32 -5.89
C PRO A 27 -5.33 12.96 -6.19
N ASP A 28 -6.14 11.96 -6.58
CA ASP A 28 -5.72 10.62 -6.94
C ASP A 28 -4.84 10.51 -8.19
N GLU A 29 -4.78 11.54 -9.04
CA GLU A 29 -3.93 11.58 -10.24
C GLU A 29 -2.60 12.30 -10.02
N LEU A 30 -2.45 12.97 -8.87
CA LEU A 30 -1.25 13.76 -8.59
C LEU A 30 -0.04 12.87 -8.30
N PRO A 31 1.18 13.28 -8.71
CA PRO A 31 2.41 12.58 -8.36
C PRO A 31 2.60 12.50 -6.84
N ASP A 32 3.20 11.41 -6.36
CA ASP A 32 3.44 11.15 -4.94
C ASP A 32 4.12 12.35 -4.25
N LEU A 33 5.14 12.95 -4.88
CA LEU A 33 5.87 14.08 -4.30
C LEU A 33 4.96 15.28 -4.01
N LEU A 34 4.04 15.61 -4.93
CA LEU A 34 3.12 16.73 -4.73
C LEU A 34 2.10 16.43 -3.62
N LEU A 35 1.58 15.21 -3.58
CA LEU A 35 0.69 14.77 -2.51
C LEU A 35 1.39 14.79 -1.15
N ILE A 36 2.66 14.39 -1.09
CA ILE A 36 3.45 14.40 0.15
C ILE A 36 3.63 15.84 0.65
N GLU A 37 3.98 16.80 -0.23
CA GLU A 37 4.12 18.20 0.18
C GLU A 37 2.79 18.79 0.68
N ARG A 38 1.67 18.49 0.01
CA ARG A 38 0.33 18.91 0.46
C ARG A 38 -0.07 18.24 1.78
N ALA A 39 0.25 16.96 1.95
CA ALA A 39 0.01 16.23 3.19
C ALA A 39 0.86 16.79 4.36
N ARG A 40 2.08 17.28 4.09
CA ARG A 40 2.89 18.00 5.09
C ARG A 40 2.22 19.31 5.52
N ALA A 41 1.53 19.98 4.60
CA ALA A 41 0.68 21.14 4.90
C ALA A 41 -0.68 20.76 5.52
N ARG A 42 -0.89 19.48 5.90
CA ARG A 42 -2.11 18.95 6.52
C ARG A 42 -3.35 19.03 5.63
N GLU A 43 -3.19 19.04 4.30
CA GLU A 43 -4.31 18.97 3.37
C GLU A 43 -4.95 17.57 3.41
N GLU A 44 -6.17 17.48 3.93
CA GLU A 44 -6.90 16.23 4.14
C GLU A 44 -7.04 15.40 2.86
N ARG A 45 -7.37 16.05 1.74
CA ARG A 45 -7.52 15.39 0.43
C ARG A 45 -6.22 14.75 -0.05
N ALA A 46 -5.07 15.34 0.26
CA ALA A 46 -3.78 14.78 -0.11
C ALA A 46 -3.42 13.56 0.76
N ILE A 47 -3.73 13.63 2.06
CA ILE A 47 -3.58 12.51 2.98
C ILE A 47 -4.48 11.35 2.56
N GLU A 48 -5.76 11.61 2.29
CA GLU A 48 -6.71 10.60 1.81
C GLU A 48 -6.22 9.91 0.54
N ALA A 49 -5.80 10.67 -0.47
CA ALA A 49 -5.28 10.13 -1.73
C ALA A 49 -4.09 9.18 -1.48
N LEU A 50 -3.15 9.57 -0.61
CA LEU A 50 -2.02 8.71 -0.23
C LEU A 50 -2.47 7.45 0.53
N ILE A 51 -3.41 7.58 1.47
CA ILE A 51 -3.97 6.42 2.20
C ILE A 51 -4.59 5.45 1.19
N ARG A 52 -5.49 5.91 0.33
CA ARG A 52 -6.16 5.06 -0.67
C ARG A 52 -5.17 4.39 -1.61
N ARG A 53 -4.16 5.12 -2.07
CA ARG A 53 -3.12 4.64 -2.98
C ARG A 53 -2.27 3.51 -2.41
N TYR A 54 -1.92 3.54 -1.12
CA TYR A 54 -0.97 2.59 -0.54
C TYR A 54 -1.56 1.55 0.41
N SER A 55 -2.79 1.74 0.90
CA SER A 55 -3.39 0.84 1.89
C SER A 55 -3.50 -0.60 1.40
N ARG A 56 -3.79 -0.82 0.11
CA ARG A 56 -3.86 -2.19 -0.46
C ARG A 56 -2.55 -2.94 -0.24
N ARG A 57 -1.41 -2.34 -0.61
CA ARG A 57 -0.08 -2.95 -0.42
C ARG A 57 0.23 -3.17 1.06
N MET A 58 0.02 -2.13 1.88
CA MET A 58 0.29 -2.20 3.32
C MET A 58 -0.53 -3.32 3.98
N PHE A 59 -1.79 -3.47 3.58
CA PHE A 59 -2.69 -4.51 4.06
C PHE A 59 -2.20 -5.91 3.68
N ARG A 60 -1.83 -6.15 2.42
CA ARG A 60 -1.30 -7.46 2.00
C ARG A 60 -0.05 -7.85 2.80
N VAL A 61 0.82 -6.88 3.06
CA VAL A 61 2.03 -7.09 3.88
C VAL A 61 1.65 -7.37 5.34
N ALA A 62 0.72 -6.63 5.92
CA ALA A 62 0.24 -6.88 7.29
C ALA A 62 -0.43 -8.26 7.43
N CYS A 63 -1.30 -8.65 6.48
CA CYS A 63 -1.89 -10.00 6.41
C CYS A 63 -0.81 -11.08 6.31
N SER A 64 0.26 -10.84 5.55
CA SER A 64 1.40 -11.77 5.47
C SER A 64 2.16 -11.93 6.79
N VAL A 65 1.99 -11.04 7.77
CA VAL A 65 2.64 -11.16 9.08
C VAL A 65 1.68 -11.76 10.11
N LEU A 66 0.44 -11.29 10.12
CA LEU A 66 -0.56 -11.54 11.16
C LEU A 66 -1.46 -12.75 10.89
N LEU A 67 -1.74 -13.07 9.62
CA LEU A 67 -2.78 -14.04 9.22
C LEU A 67 -4.17 -13.75 9.83
N ASP A 68 -4.46 -12.49 10.07
CA ASP A 68 -5.70 -12.01 10.65
C ASP A 68 -5.98 -10.64 10.00
N GLU A 69 -7.09 -10.55 9.27
CA GLU A 69 -7.42 -9.35 8.50
C GLU A 69 -7.78 -8.16 9.41
N ASP A 70 -8.42 -8.40 10.55
CA ASP A 70 -8.82 -7.32 11.46
C ASP A 70 -7.59 -6.76 12.17
N ALA A 71 -6.70 -7.65 12.64
CA ALA A 71 -5.40 -7.22 13.15
C ALA A 71 -4.56 -6.51 12.07
N ALA A 72 -4.65 -6.95 10.81
CA ALA A 72 -3.96 -6.30 9.69
C ALA A 72 -4.55 -4.92 9.39
N GLU A 73 -5.88 -4.74 9.44
CA GLU A 73 -6.52 -3.43 9.33
C GLU A 73 -5.98 -2.48 10.39
N SER A 74 -5.99 -2.89 11.66
CA SER A 74 -5.46 -2.09 12.76
C SER A 74 -3.98 -1.75 12.56
N ALA A 75 -3.16 -2.71 12.11
CA ALA A 75 -1.75 -2.45 11.82
C ALA A 75 -1.55 -1.39 10.73
N VAL A 76 -2.38 -1.40 9.68
CA VAL A 76 -2.33 -0.41 8.59
C VAL A 76 -2.80 0.96 9.08
N GLN A 77 -3.86 1.03 9.89
CA GLN A 77 -4.34 2.27 10.50
C GLN A 77 -3.23 2.91 11.35
N GLU A 78 -2.65 2.15 12.28
CA GLU A 78 -1.55 2.60 13.14
C GLU A 78 -0.32 3.03 12.33
N ALA A 79 -0.01 2.33 11.24
CA ALA A 79 1.10 2.71 10.36
C ALA A 79 0.85 4.04 9.65
N HIS A 80 -0.38 4.31 9.20
CA HIS A 80 -0.76 5.60 8.62
C HIS A 80 -0.77 6.71 9.67
N LEU A 81 -1.30 6.46 10.87
CA LEU A 81 -1.25 7.41 11.98
C LEU A 81 0.19 7.79 12.33
N ALA A 82 1.09 6.80 12.42
CA ALA A 82 2.51 7.05 12.62
C ALA A 82 3.14 7.85 11.45
N ALA A 83 2.78 7.51 10.21
CA ALA A 83 3.31 8.17 9.02
C ALA A 83 2.88 9.63 8.90
N PHE A 84 1.59 9.91 9.07
CA PHE A 84 1.03 11.25 8.92
C PHE A 84 1.09 12.06 10.21
N GLY A 85 1.21 11.44 11.37
CA GLY A 85 1.48 12.11 12.64
C GLY A 85 2.79 12.92 12.57
N ASP A 86 3.84 12.30 12.02
CA ASP A 86 5.16 12.91 11.81
C ASP A 86 5.71 12.65 10.40
N LEU A 87 5.02 13.19 9.39
CA LEU A 87 5.41 13.03 7.99
C LEU A 87 6.75 13.72 7.65
N ASN A 88 7.19 14.68 8.46
CA ASN A 88 8.46 15.39 8.28
C ASN A 88 9.68 14.48 8.47
N ARG A 89 9.52 13.38 9.21
CA ARG A 89 10.55 12.35 9.37
C ARG A 89 10.81 11.57 8.07
N TYR A 90 9.88 11.58 7.12
CA TYR A 90 10.14 11.00 5.81
C TYR A 90 11.12 11.88 5.01
N ALA A 91 12.35 11.40 4.92
CA ALA A 91 13.36 11.93 4.01
C ALA A 91 13.33 11.14 2.69
N PRO A 92 13.40 11.80 1.52
CA PRO A 92 13.30 11.17 0.19
C PRO A 92 14.55 10.38 -0.24
N ALA A 93 15.21 9.68 0.69
CA ALA A 93 16.33 8.78 0.41
C ALA A 93 15.91 7.44 -0.24
N GLY A 94 14.60 7.23 -0.42
CA GLY A 94 14.02 6.06 -1.05
C GLY A 94 12.57 6.33 -1.47
N LYS A 95 11.90 5.31 -2.02
CA LYS A 95 10.49 5.46 -2.43
C LYS A 95 9.57 5.53 -1.21
N PHE A 96 8.61 6.46 -1.24
CA PHE A 96 7.60 6.62 -0.20
C PHE A 96 6.83 5.32 0.08
N SER A 97 6.50 4.59 -0.98
CA SER A 97 5.84 3.29 -0.86
C SER A 97 6.65 2.25 -0.07
N CYS A 98 7.98 2.26 -0.15
CA CYS A 98 8.83 1.37 0.64
C CYS A 98 8.84 1.77 2.13
N TRP A 99 8.84 3.07 2.40
CA TRP A 99 8.78 3.60 3.76
C TRP A 99 7.45 3.27 4.44
N LEU A 100 6.31 3.51 3.78
CA LEU A 100 4.99 3.12 4.31
C LEU A 100 4.86 1.61 4.51
N THR A 101 5.35 0.81 3.55
CA THR A 101 5.34 -0.65 3.66
C THR A 101 6.17 -1.11 4.87
N ARG A 102 7.29 -0.45 5.15
CA ARG A 102 8.13 -0.73 6.33
C ARG A 102 7.41 -0.40 7.64
N LEU A 103 6.69 0.71 7.69
CA LEU A 103 5.87 1.06 8.86
C LEU A 103 4.80 -0.01 9.11
N ALA A 104 4.03 -0.39 8.09
CA ALA A 104 3.01 -1.45 8.21
C ALA A 104 3.61 -2.80 8.64
N PHE A 105 4.74 -3.19 8.05
CA PHE A 105 5.46 -4.42 8.42
C PHE A 105 5.89 -4.41 9.90
N ASN A 106 6.44 -3.29 10.37
CA ASN A 106 6.88 -3.15 11.76
C ASN A 106 5.69 -3.18 12.74
N GLN A 107 4.59 -2.48 12.44
CA GLN A 107 3.39 -2.52 13.27
C GLN A 107 2.80 -3.92 13.37
N ALA A 108 2.71 -4.63 12.24
CA ALA A 108 2.22 -6.00 12.22
C ALA A 108 3.12 -6.96 13.04
N ARG A 109 4.45 -6.79 12.97
CA ARG A 109 5.38 -7.57 13.81
C ARG A 109 5.28 -7.25 15.29
N SER A 110 5.06 -5.99 15.64
CA SER A 110 4.85 -5.54 17.01
C SER A 110 3.60 -6.20 17.61
N LEU A 111 2.45 -6.11 16.91
CA LEU A 111 1.20 -6.75 17.32
C LEU A 111 1.35 -8.27 17.48
N ARG A 112 2.04 -8.93 16.54
CA ARG A 112 2.33 -10.38 16.64
C ARG A 112 3.21 -10.73 17.83
N ALA A 113 4.17 -9.89 18.19
CA ALA A 113 5.01 -10.09 19.37
C ALA A 113 4.16 -9.96 20.65
N SER A 114 3.38 -8.88 20.77
CA SER A 114 2.50 -8.64 21.92
C SER A 114 1.47 -9.76 22.11
N ALA A 115 0.89 -10.29 21.03
CA ALA A 115 -0.06 -11.40 21.11
C ALA A 115 0.55 -12.71 21.63
N ARG A 116 1.88 -12.92 21.47
CA ARG A 116 2.58 -14.10 21.98
C ARG A 116 2.99 -13.97 23.45
N SER A 117 3.05 -12.75 23.97
CA SER A 117 3.48 -12.44 25.33
C SER A 117 2.32 -12.26 26.31
N GLY A 118 1.07 -12.34 25.86
CA GLY A 118 -0.12 -12.19 26.71
C GLY A 118 -0.42 -13.45 27.56
N PRO A 119 -1.16 -13.33 28.68
CA PRO A 119 -1.47 -14.44 29.60
C PRO A 119 -2.29 -15.60 29.01
N LEU A 120 -2.76 -15.47 27.77
CA LEU A 120 -3.59 -16.43 27.05
C LEU A 120 -3.01 -16.66 25.65
N ALA A 121 -1.78 -17.18 25.56
CA ALA A 121 -1.20 -17.60 24.29
C ALA A 121 -1.84 -18.93 23.84
N ALA A 122 -3.11 -18.89 23.43
CA ALA A 122 -3.72 -19.99 22.71
C ALA A 122 -3.07 -20.10 21.31
N PRO A 123 -2.83 -21.32 20.79
CA PRO A 123 -2.37 -21.47 19.42
C PRO A 123 -3.47 -20.94 18.49
N ARG A 124 -3.22 -19.79 17.86
CA ARG A 124 -4.11 -19.18 16.87
C ARG A 124 -4.10 -20.11 15.65
N GLN A 125 -5.06 -21.03 15.61
CA GLN A 125 -5.33 -21.84 14.42
C GLN A 125 -5.77 -20.87 13.31
N ALA A 126 -5.25 -21.06 12.09
CA ALA A 126 -5.70 -20.32 10.93
C ALA A 126 -7.23 -20.41 10.87
N ALA A 127 -7.91 -19.26 10.92
CA ALA A 127 -9.36 -19.20 10.93
C ALA A 127 -9.90 -19.97 9.70
N GLN A 128 -10.60 -21.08 9.95
CA GLN A 128 -11.32 -21.79 8.89
C GLN A 128 -12.60 -21.00 8.61
N ALA A 129 -12.62 -20.28 7.49
CA ALA A 129 -13.81 -19.59 7.02
C ALA A 129 -14.87 -20.58 6.48
N ALA A 130 -16.13 -20.43 6.92
CA ALA A 130 -17.28 -21.21 6.49
C ALA A 130 -17.56 -21.13 4.96
N ALA A 131 -18.14 -22.17 4.36
CA ALA A 131 -18.32 -22.37 2.92
C ALA A 131 -19.48 -21.55 2.30
N PRO A 132 -19.36 -21.12 1.01
CA PRO A 132 -19.99 -21.83 -0.12
C PRO A 132 -19.12 -21.92 -1.41
N ALA A 133 -19.50 -22.75 -2.40
CA ALA A 133 -18.77 -23.10 -3.65
C ALA A 133 -19.29 -22.28 -4.89
N PRO A 134 -18.64 -22.20 -6.10
CA PRO A 134 -17.74 -23.15 -6.78
C PRO A 134 -16.37 -22.59 -7.24
N GLY A 135 -15.38 -23.49 -7.42
CA GLY A 135 -14.11 -23.26 -8.13
C GLY A 135 -13.16 -22.20 -7.54
N GLU A 136 -13.39 -20.93 -7.84
CA GLU A 136 -12.47 -19.81 -7.59
C GLU A 136 -12.31 -19.49 -6.10
N ALA A 137 -13.40 -19.55 -5.33
CA ALA A 137 -13.34 -19.33 -3.88
C ALA A 137 -12.58 -20.45 -3.16
N GLN A 138 -12.69 -21.68 -3.66
CA GLN A 138 -11.95 -22.83 -3.15
C GLN A 138 -10.46 -22.71 -3.51
N GLU A 139 -10.15 -22.38 -4.76
CA GLU A 139 -8.77 -22.13 -5.18
C GLU A 139 -8.13 -21.00 -4.36
N ARG A 140 -8.83 -19.88 -4.16
CA ARG A 140 -8.32 -18.78 -3.33
C ARG A 140 -7.97 -19.24 -1.91
N ARG A 141 -8.85 -20.01 -1.27
CA ARG A 141 -8.61 -20.56 0.08
C ARG A 141 -7.41 -21.50 0.11
N GLU A 142 -7.25 -22.34 -0.91
CA GLU A 142 -6.08 -23.22 -1.03
C GLU A 142 -4.78 -22.42 -1.15
N LEU A 143 -4.78 -21.34 -1.96
CA LEU A 143 -3.64 -20.44 -2.09
C LEU A 143 -3.32 -19.74 -0.77
N GLU A 144 -4.34 -19.18 -0.11
CA GLU A 144 -4.21 -18.50 1.18
C GLU A 144 -3.69 -19.45 2.27
N HIS A 145 -4.18 -20.69 2.29
CA HIS A 145 -3.72 -21.71 3.23
C HIS A 145 -2.27 -22.11 2.95
N ALA A 146 -1.93 -22.43 1.70
CA ALA A 146 -0.57 -22.84 1.33
C ALA A 146 0.45 -21.74 1.63
N ILE A 147 0.14 -20.48 1.30
CA ILE A 147 1.00 -19.34 1.60
C ILE A 147 1.01 -19.06 3.10
N GLY A 148 -0.13 -19.18 3.78
CA GLY A 148 -0.28 -19.02 5.22
C GLY A 148 0.60 -19.98 6.02
N SER A 149 0.81 -21.20 5.54
CA SER A 149 1.66 -22.22 6.16
C SER A 149 3.17 -21.88 6.13
N LEU A 150 3.59 -20.92 5.31
CA LEU A 150 4.99 -20.51 5.25
C LEU A 150 5.43 -19.80 6.54
N PRO A 151 6.69 -20.01 6.99
CA PRO A 151 7.31 -19.12 7.95
C PRO A 151 7.21 -17.66 7.49
N GLU A 152 6.87 -16.75 8.41
CA GLU A 152 6.62 -15.32 8.17
C GLU A 152 7.63 -14.69 7.21
N VAL A 153 8.93 -14.88 7.48
CA VAL A 153 10.01 -14.28 6.72
C VAL A 153 10.02 -14.69 5.24
N PHE A 154 9.52 -15.88 4.90
CA PHE A 154 9.39 -16.36 3.53
C PHE A 154 8.07 -15.89 2.93
N ARG A 155 6.99 -15.94 3.72
CA ARG A 155 5.65 -15.50 3.32
C ARG A 155 5.62 -14.03 2.91
N THR A 156 6.16 -13.13 3.73
CA THR A 156 6.17 -11.69 3.45
C THR A 156 6.98 -11.36 2.20
N VAL A 157 8.12 -12.01 1.99
CA VAL A 157 8.92 -11.85 0.77
C VAL A 157 8.16 -12.35 -0.47
N PHE A 158 7.48 -13.50 -0.34
CA PHE A 158 6.67 -14.05 -1.42
C PHE A 158 5.52 -13.10 -1.80
N VAL A 159 4.78 -12.56 -0.81
CA VAL A 159 3.69 -11.60 -1.05
C VAL A 159 4.21 -10.35 -1.76
N LEU A 160 5.30 -9.75 -1.30
CA LEU A 160 5.88 -8.56 -1.95
C LEU A 160 6.36 -8.81 -3.38
N ARG A 161 6.97 -9.97 -3.65
CA ARG A 161 7.56 -10.27 -4.98
C ARG A 161 6.54 -10.80 -5.98
N VAL A 162 5.57 -11.60 -5.51
CA VAL A 162 4.63 -12.33 -6.36
C VAL A 162 3.31 -11.60 -6.47
N VAL A 163 2.75 -11.14 -5.35
CA VAL A 163 1.43 -10.48 -5.33
C VAL A 163 1.58 -9.00 -5.69
N GLU A 164 2.51 -8.30 -5.06
CA GLU A 164 2.70 -6.86 -5.27
C GLU A 164 3.61 -6.53 -6.46
N GLY A 165 4.39 -7.50 -6.97
CA GLY A 165 5.33 -7.29 -8.08
C GLY A 165 6.50 -6.35 -7.76
N VAL A 166 6.77 -6.07 -6.48
CA VAL A 166 7.81 -5.15 -6.02
C VAL A 166 9.19 -5.71 -6.33
N SER A 167 10.17 -4.87 -6.67
CA SER A 167 11.54 -5.32 -6.97
C SER A 167 12.26 -5.92 -5.76
N GLY A 168 13.34 -6.67 -5.97
CA GLY A 168 14.15 -7.24 -4.88
C GLY A 168 14.73 -6.14 -3.96
N ILE A 169 15.24 -5.07 -4.56
CA ILE A 169 15.82 -3.90 -3.87
C ILE A 169 14.75 -3.17 -3.05
N GLU A 170 13.57 -2.91 -3.61
CA GLU A 170 12.47 -2.27 -2.87
C GLU A 170 11.92 -3.18 -1.76
N THR A 171 11.86 -4.49 -2.00
CA THR A 171 11.48 -5.48 -0.98
C THR A 171 12.49 -5.43 0.18
N ALA A 172 13.78 -5.39 -0.13
CA ALA A 172 14.85 -5.27 0.85
C ALA A 172 14.72 -3.98 1.67
N ALA A 173 14.48 -2.85 1.01
CA ALA A 173 14.27 -1.55 1.65
C ALA A 173 13.03 -1.55 2.57
N SER A 174 11.92 -2.13 2.10
CA SER A 174 10.65 -2.24 2.84
C SER A 174 10.77 -3.13 4.07
N LEU A 175 11.55 -4.22 3.99
CA LEU A 175 11.72 -5.17 5.10
C LEU A 175 12.93 -4.86 6.01
N GLY A 176 13.77 -3.88 5.65
CA GLY A 176 14.98 -3.55 6.39
C GLY A 176 16.03 -4.66 6.40
N VAL A 177 16.19 -5.37 5.28
CA VAL A 177 17.18 -6.46 5.11
C VAL A 177 18.01 -6.23 3.85
N HIS A 178 19.06 -7.03 3.64
CA HIS A 178 19.84 -7.00 2.40
C HIS A 178 19.11 -7.68 1.23
N ASP A 179 19.35 -7.23 0.00
CA ASP A 179 18.81 -7.84 -1.23
C ASP A 179 19.17 -9.33 -1.36
N THR A 180 20.38 -9.72 -0.94
CA THR A 180 20.81 -11.13 -0.89
C THR A 180 19.93 -11.97 0.04
N THR A 181 19.45 -11.39 1.15
CA THR A 181 18.50 -12.02 2.06
C THR A 181 17.15 -12.20 1.40
N VAL A 182 16.68 -11.22 0.62
CA VAL A 182 15.43 -11.32 -0.15
C VAL A 182 15.50 -12.48 -1.15
N ARG A 183 16.59 -12.57 -1.93
CA ARG A 183 16.81 -13.67 -2.88
C ARG A 183 16.77 -15.05 -2.20
N THR A 184 17.48 -15.19 -1.09
CA THR A 184 17.52 -16.45 -0.33
C THR A 184 16.16 -16.82 0.25
N ARG A 185 15.44 -15.84 0.83
CA ARG A 185 14.09 -16.05 1.37
C ARG A 185 13.08 -16.42 0.28
N MET A 186 13.16 -15.77 -0.88
CA MET A 186 12.30 -16.07 -2.01
C MET A 186 12.53 -17.49 -2.53
N TYR A 187 13.78 -17.90 -2.72
CA TYR A 187 14.12 -19.27 -3.10
C TYR A 187 13.59 -20.30 -2.09
N ARG A 188 13.75 -20.05 -0.79
CA ARG A 188 13.22 -20.92 0.27
C ARG A 188 11.68 -20.95 0.29
N ALA A 189 11.01 -19.84 -0.02
CA ALA A 189 9.56 -19.80 -0.16
C ALA A 189 9.10 -20.70 -1.33
N GLN A 190 9.73 -20.56 -2.50
CA GLN A 190 9.41 -21.35 -3.69
C GLN A 190 9.59 -22.84 -3.47
N ARG A 191 10.65 -23.27 -2.75
CA ARG A 191 10.88 -24.69 -2.44
C ARG A 191 9.86 -25.32 -1.48
N ARG A 192 9.10 -24.50 -0.76
CA ARG A 192 8.06 -24.93 0.17
C ARG A 192 6.66 -24.91 -0.44
N LEU A 193 6.52 -24.31 -1.62
CA LEU A 193 5.27 -24.18 -2.33
C LEU A 193 5.29 -25.08 -3.57
N ALA A 194 4.11 -25.35 -4.13
CA ALA A 194 4.02 -26.04 -5.42
C ALA A 194 4.73 -25.21 -6.52
N PRO A 195 5.38 -25.85 -7.52
CA PRO A 195 6.14 -25.13 -8.55
C PRO A 195 5.34 -24.07 -9.32
N ASP A 196 4.04 -24.29 -9.49
CA ASP A 196 3.12 -23.40 -10.21
C ASP A 196 2.44 -22.36 -9.31
N MET A 197 2.69 -22.39 -7.99
CA MET A 197 2.03 -21.54 -7.00
C MET A 197 2.13 -20.05 -7.36
N ALA A 198 3.31 -19.57 -7.76
CA ALA A 198 3.49 -18.17 -8.11
C ALA A 198 2.66 -17.74 -9.33
N ARG A 199 2.42 -18.65 -10.28
CA ARG A 199 1.57 -18.41 -11.44
C ARG A 199 0.10 -18.39 -11.02
N ARG A 200 -0.33 -19.36 -10.21
CA ARG A 200 -1.71 -19.43 -9.69
C ARG A 200 -2.08 -18.20 -8.88
N VAL A 201 -1.18 -17.72 -8.01
CA VAL A 201 -1.39 -16.50 -7.22
C VAL A 201 -1.53 -15.25 -8.08
N ARG A 202 -0.76 -15.14 -9.17
CA ARG A 202 -0.88 -14.00 -10.10
C ARG A 202 -2.16 -14.05 -10.94
N ALA A 203 -2.67 -15.26 -11.21
CA ALA A 203 -3.92 -15.46 -11.94
C ALA A 203 -5.15 -15.32 -11.03
N ALA A 204 -5.01 -15.58 -9.73
CA ALA A 204 -6.09 -15.49 -8.77
C ALA A 204 -6.51 -14.04 -8.55
N SER A 205 -7.76 -13.73 -8.89
CA SER A 205 -8.41 -12.48 -8.51
C SER A 205 -8.64 -12.46 -6.99
N GLY A 206 -8.36 -11.31 -6.35
CA GLY A 206 -8.76 -11.05 -4.97
C GLY A 206 -7.90 -11.69 -3.87
N PHE A 207 -6.69 -12.17 -4.17
CA PHE A 207 -5.79 -12.69 -3.13
C PHE A 207 -5.39 -11.59 -2.12
N LEU A 208 -5.73 -11.79 -0.84
CA LEU A 208 -5.56 -10.81 0.25
C LEU A 208 -6.09 -9.42 -0.13
N GLU A 209 -7.26 -9.37 -0.76
CA GLU A 209 -7.85 -8.11 -1.21
C GLU A 209 -8.33 -7.25 -0.03
N LEU A 210 -8.01 -5.96 -0.09
CA LEU A 210 -8.56 -4.98 0.83
C LEU A 210 -9.91 -4.51 0.28
N SER A 211 -11.00 -4.85 0.97
CA SER A 211 -12.35 -4.43 0.57
C SER A 211 -12.49 -2.90 0.60
N THR A 212 -13.43 -2.39 -0.19
CA THR A 212 -13.78 -0.96 -0.24
C THR A 212 -14.22 -0.45 1.12
N GLU A 213 -15.06 -1.21 1.83
CA GLU A 213 -15.56 -0.84 3.16
C GLU A 213 -14.43 -0.78 4.17
N ARG A 214 -13.49 -1.72 4.11
CA ARG A 214 -12.31 -1.74 4.98
C ARG A 214 -11.38 -0.56 4.68
N LEU A 215 -11.18 -0.23 3.40
CA LEU A 215 -10.42 0.95 3.00
C LEU A 215 -11.07 2.24 3.51
N ASP A 216 -12.38 2.38 3.38
CA ASP A 216 -13.10 3.57 3.85
C ASP A 216 -13.05 3.70 5.38
N ARG A 217 -13.12 2.59 6.12
CA ARG A 217 -12.87 2.60 7.58
C ARG A 217 -11.46 3.07 7.92
N ILE A 218 -10.43 2.59 7.21
CA ILE A 218 -9.05 3.05 7.42
C ILE A 218 -8.95 4.56 7.18
N VAL A 219 -9.49 5.05 6.06
CA VAL A 219 -9.48 6.48 5.72
C VAL A 219 -10.16 7.30 6.81
N HIS A 220 -11.40 6.97 7.16
CA HIS A 220 -12.17 7.70 8.17
C HIS A 220 -11.50 7.67 9.55
N CYS A 221 -11.01 6.51 9.97
CA CYS A 221 -10.33 6.33 11.25
C CYS A 221 -9.04 7.16 11.34
N VAL A 222 -8.22 7.15 10.28
CA VAL A 222 -6.96 7.91 10.25
C VAL A 222 -7.23 9.41 10.21
N LEU A 223 -8.10 9.89 9.33
CA LEU A 223 -8.39 11.32 9.20
C LEU A 223 -9.04 11.90 10.45
N GLY A 224 -9.92 11.15 11.12
CA GLY A 224 -10.57 11.59 12.35
C GLY A 224 -9.64 11.65 13.58
N GLN A 225 -8.50 10.96 13.55
CA GLN A 225 -7.52 10.94 14.65
C GLN A 225 -6.31 11.85 14.42
N LEU A 226 -6.06 12.29 13.19
CA LEU A 226 -4.98 13.23 12.92
C LEU A 226 -5.35 14.61 13.49
N PRO A 227 -4.39 15.33 14.11
CA PRO A 227 -4.64 16.68 14.58
C PRO A 227 -5.00 17.55 13.37
N HIS A 228 -6.22 18.08 13.35
CA HIS A 228 -6.63 19.05 12.33
C HIS A 228 -5.69 20.24 12.40
N GLY A 229 -5.10 20.63 11.27
CA GLY A 229 -4.35 21.87 11.21
C GLY A 229 -5.31 22.99 11.60
N SER A 230 -5.17 23.53 12.81
CA SER A 230 -5.93 24.71 13.23
C SER A 230 -5.64 25.79 12.20
N ILE A 231 -6.63 26.10 11.37
CA ILE A 231 -6.67 27.35 10.65
C ILE A 231 -6.69 28.37 11.77
N LEU A 232 -5.55 29.02 12.04
CA LEU A 232 -5.51 30.21 12.86
C LEU A 232 -6.48 31.18 12.20
N THR A 233 -7.68 31.28 12.76
CA THR A 233 -8.60 32.37 12.51
C THR A 233 -7.83 33.61 12.91
N ILE A 234 -7.28 34.31 11.92
CA ILE A 234 -6.75 35.65 12.07
C ILE A 234 -7.96 36.47 12.55
N SER A 235 -8.05 36.64 13.87
CA SER A 235 -8.94 37.60 14.48
C SER A 235 -8.41 38.95 14.02
N ALA A 236 -9.07 39.51 13.00
CA ALA A 236 -8.92 40.90 12.60
C ALA A 236 -9.37 41.74 13.80
N SER A 237 -8.41 42.08 14.65
CA SER A 237 -8.52 43.16 15.62
C SER A 237 -8.35 44.46 14.84
N THR A 238 -9.48 45.04 14.43
CA THR A 238 -9.57 46.40 13.90
C THR A 238 -9.76 47.34 15.09
N PRO A 239 -9.07 48.50 15.12
CA PRO A 239 -8.79 49.30 16.32
C PRO A 239 -10.00 49.96 16.98
#